data_AF-A0A3B8JL07-F1
#
_entry.id   AF-A0A3B8JL07-F1
#
_cell.length_a   1.000
_cell.length_b   1.000
_cell.length_c   1.000
_cell.angle_alpha   90.00
_cell.angle_beta   90.00
_cell.angle_gamma   90.00
#
_symmetry.space_group_name_H-M   'P 1'
#
loop_
_entity.id
_entity.type
_entity.pdbx_description
1 polymer ?
#
loop_
_entity_poly.entity_id
_entity_poly.type
_entity_poly.pdbx_seq_one_letter_code
_entity_poly.pdbx_strand_id
1 'polypeptide(L)' 'FMNIISNAIDTVNDLIFNKKDIQICQVQGQIRIQTEVKDSDWVRVVIADNGLGMTKEVKPQIFDPFFTT' A
#
# COMPACT_ATOMS: atom_id res chain seq x y z
N PHE A 1 -6.03 -7.42 -8.88
CA PHE A 1 -4.76 -6.67 -8.73
C PHE A 1 -4.98 -5.16 -8.64
N MET A 2 -5.77 -4.55 -9.53
CA MET A 2 -6.01 -3.09 -9.54
C MET A 2 -6.45 -2.52 -8.18
N ASN A 3 -7.31 -3.22 -7.44
CA ASN A 3 -7.78 -2.74 -6.12
C ASN A 3 -6.64 -2.61 -5.09
N ILE A 4 -5.68 -3.54 -5.08
CA ILE A 4 -4.53 -3.47 -4.16
C ILE A 4 -3.62 -2.30 -4.54
N ILE A 5 -3.46 -2.05 -5.85
CA ILE A 5 -2.68 -0.92 -6.36
C ILE A 5 -3.39 0.40 -6.02
N SER A 6 -4.72 0.48 -6.11
CA SER A 6 -5.49 1.65 -5.69
C SER A 6 -5.26 1.96 -4.23
N ASN A 7 -5.44 0.98 -3.34
CA ASN A 7 -5.21 1.16 -1.90
C ASN A 7 -3.79 1.64 -1.59
N ALA A 8 -2.78 1.14 -2.32
CA ALA A 8 -1.40 1.58 -2.19
C ALA A 8 -1.18 3.03 -2.70
N ILE A 9 -1.87 3.44 -3.77
CA ILE A 9 -1.83 4.83 -4.28
C ILE A 9 -2.46 5.78 -3.26
N ASP A 10 -3.62 5.41 -2.70
CA ASP A 10 -4.38 6.25 -1.78
C ASP A 10 -3.54 6.57 -0.53
N THR A 11 -2.93 5.57 0.11
CA THR A 11 -2.10 5.79 1.30
C THR A 11 -0.79 6.55 1.02
N VAL A 12 -0.21 6.38 -0.16
CA VAL A 12 0.99 7.15 -0.59
C VAL A 12 0.64 8.61 -0.84
N ASN A 13 -0.51 8.87 -1.46
CA ASN A 13 -1.02 10.22 -1.64
C ASN A 13 -1.25 10.89 -0.28
N ASP A 14 -1.95 10.23 0.64
CA ASP A 14 -2.20 10.76 1.98
C ASP A 14 -0.90 11.08 2.73
N LEU A 15 0.12 10.24 2.61
CA LEU A 15 1.45 10.51 3.16
C LEU A 15 2.06 11.81 2.61
N ILE A 16 1.99 12.02 1.29
CA ILE A 16 2.52 13.20 0.61
C ILE A 16 1.70 14.45 0.97
N PHE A 17 0.37 14.34 1.02
CA PHE A 17 -0.52 15.46 1.34
C PHE A 17 -0.44 15.89 2.81
N ASN A 18 -0.38 14.94 3.75
CA ASN A 18 -0.31 15.23 5.19
C ASN A 18 1.04 15.80 5.64
N LYS A 19 2.11 15.63 4.86
CA LYS A 19 3.46 16.14 5.19
C LYS A 19 3.83 17.47 4.52
N LYS A 20 2.86 18.15 3.88
CA LYS A 20 3.09 19.44 3.18
C LYS A 20 3.65 20.56 4.06
N ASP A 21 3.55 20.47 5.39
CA ASP A 21 4.11 21.46 6.31
C ASP A 21 5.61 21.28 6.66
N ILE A 22 6.21 20.13 6.30
CA ILE A 22 7.62 19.84 6.63
C ILE A 22 8.32 19.38 5.36
N GLN A 23 9.05 20.30 4.73
CA GLN A 23 10.03 20.06 3.65
C GLN A 23 9.59 19.01 2.61
N ILE A 24 8.89 19.49 1.58
CA ILE A 24 8.47 18.79 0.34
C ILE A 24 9.59 17.95 -0.33
N CYS A 25 10.85 18.11 0.08
CA CYS A 25 12.01 17.48 -0.53
C CYS A 25 12.40 16.08 0.02
N GLN A 26 11.79 15.56 1.09
CA GLN A 26 12.26 14.29 1.70
C GLN A 26 11.30 13.10 1.66
N VAL A 27 10.03 13.29 1.31
CA VAL A 27 9.03 12.20 1.35
C VAL A 27 8.75 11.73 -0.07
N GLN A 28 9.47 10.71 -0.52
CA GLN A 28 9.20 10.04 -1.78
C GLN A 28 8.26 8.85 -1.54
N GLY A 29 7.02 8.98 -1.99
CA GLY A 29 6.09 7.86 -2.11
C GLY A 29 6.62 6.80 -3.06
N GLN A 30 6.60 5.53 -2.65
CA GLN A 30 7.06 4.38 -3.42
C GLN A 30 6.08 3.23 -3.28
N ILE A 31 5.69 2.68 -4.43
CA ILE A 31 5.01 1.39 -4.54
C ILE A 31 5.98 0.44 -5.24
N ARG A 32 6.29 -0.68 -4.61
CA ARG A 32 7.18 -1.73 -5.13
C ARG A 32 6.34 -2.95 -5.49
N ILE A 33 6.46 -3.40 -6.74
CA ILE A 33 5.84 -4.63 -7.22
C ILE A 33 6.96 -5.62 -7.53
N GLN A 34 6.89 -6.81 -6.94
CA GLN A 34 7.83 -7.90 -7.16
C GLN A 34 7.08 -9.16 -7.56
N THR A 35 7.60 -9.88 -8.53
CA THR A 35 7.09 -11.18 -8.94
C THR A 35 8.17 -12.22 -8.80
N GLU A 36 7.82 -13.37 -8.25
CA GLU A 36 8.72 -14.51 -8.18
C GLU A 36 7.96 -15.80 -8.46
N VAL A 37 8.60 -16.72 -9.18
CA VAL A 37 8.09 -18.09 -9.32
C VAL A 37 8.46 -18.82 -8.04
N LYS A 38 7.46 -19.24 -7.27
CA LYS A 38 7.68 -19.84 -5.94
C LYS A 38 7.94 -21.34 -6.03
N ASP A 39 7.31 -22.01 -7.00
CA ASP A 39 7.47 -23.41 -7.39
C ASP A 39 6.92 -23.61 -8.82
N SER A 40 6.74 -24.84 -9.26
CA SER A 40 6.29 -25.18 -10.63
C SER A 40 4.91 -24.63 -11.00
N ASP A 41 4.05 -24.37 -10.02
CA ASP A 41 2.63 -24.08 -10.26
C ASP A 41 2.21 -22.70 -9.72
N TRP A 42 3.05 -22.08 -8.89
CA TRP A 42 2.71 -20.82 -8.21
C TRP A 42 3.64 -19.66 -8.59
N VAL A 43 3.00 -18.55 -8.94
CA VAL A 43 3.65 -17.23 -9.00
C VAL A 43 3.22 -16.42 -7.79
N ARG A 44 4.19 -15.87 -7.06
CA ARG A 44 3.94 -14.88 -6.02
C ARG A 44 4.07 -13.48 -6.63
N VAL A 45 3.06 -12.66 -6.36
CA VAL A 45 3.08 -11.22 -6.63
C VAL A 45 3.04 -10.50 -5.29
N VAL A 46 4.07 -9.70 -5.00
CA VAL A 46 4.18 -8.87 -3.80
C VAL A 46 3.99 -7.42 -4.21
N ILE A 47 3.04 -6.74 -3.58
CA ILE A 47 2.81 -5.30 -3.71
C ILE A 47 3.07 -4.70 -2.34
N ALA A 48 4.04 -3.79 -2.24
CA ALA A 48 4.42 -3.12 -1.01
C ALA A 48 4.48 -1.61 -1.23
N ASP A 49 3.96 -0.84 -0.30
CA ASP A 49 4.05 0.62 -0.30
C ASP A 49 4.80 1.13 0.95
N ASN A 50 5.19 2.40 0.93
CA ASN A 50 5.76 3.10 2.07
C ASN A 50 4.83 4.22 2.59
N GLY A 51 3.51 4.06 2.40
CA GLY A 51 2.50 5.01 2.84
C GLY A 51 2.31 5.05 4.36
N LEU A 52 1.15 5.52 4.79
CA LEU A 52 0.81 5.64 6.22
C LEU A 52 0.61 4.28 6.90
N GLY A 53 0.39 3.23 6.11
CA GLY A 53 0.08 1.89 6.61
C GLY A 53 -1.31 1.81 7.25
N MET A 54 -1.52 0.77 8.04
CA MET A 54 -2.81 0.50 8.71
C MET A 54 -2.64 0.47 10.22
N THR A 55 -3.61 1.05 10.93
CA THR A 55 -3.66 0.97 12.40
C THR A 55 -3.96 -0.47 12.86
N LYS A 56 -3.74 -0.75 14.15
CA LYS A 56 -3.96 -2.09 14.71
C LYS A 56 -5.45 -2.48 14.69
N GLU A 57 -6.32 -1.48 14.78
CA GLU A 57 -7.77 -1.62 14.82
C GLU A 57 -8.36 -1.90 13.43
N VAL A 58 -7.73 -1.36 12.39
CA VAL A 58 -8.15 -1.51 10.98
C VAL A 58 -7.63 -2.81 10.36
N LYS A 59 -6.41 -3.25 10.70
CA LYS A 59 -5.79 -4.49 10.19
C LYS A 59 -6.69 -5.74 10.19
N PRO A 60 -7.50 -6.04 11.23
CA PRO A 60 -8.35 -7.23 11.21
C PRO A 60 -9.56 -7.10 10.26
N GLN A 61 -9.98 -5.88 9.92
CA GLN A 61 -11.19 -5.61 9.14
C GLN A 61 -10.94 -5.61 7.63
N ILE A 62 -9.69 -5.62 7.17
CA ILE A 62 -9.37 -5.48 5.73
C ILE A 62 -9.81 -6.66 4.86
N PHE A 63 -10.16 -7.78 5.49
CA PHE A 63 -10.72 -8.96 4.83
C PHE A 63 -12.25 -9.00 4.92
N ASP A 64 -12.87 -8.08 5.65
CA ASP A 64 -14.32 -8.00 5.74
C ASP A 64 -14.88 -7.48 4.40
N PRO A 65 -15.81 -8.22 3.78
CA PRO A 65 -16.49 -7.74 2.60
C PRO A 65 -17.13 -6.38 2.89
N PHE A 66 -17.02 -5.43 1.95
CA PHE A 66 -17.52 -4.05 2.03
C PHE A 66 -16.76 -3.10 2.96
N PHE A 67 -15.69 -3.54 3.64
CA PHE A 67 -14.83 -2.64 4.39
C PHE A 67 -13.91 -1.86 3.44
N THR A 68 -14.03 -0.52 3.45
CA THR A 68 -13.17 0.40 2.70
C THR A 68 -12.73 1.52 3.63
N THR A 69 -11.46 1.91 3.57
CA THR A 69 -10.87 3.02 4.35
C THR A 69 -10.54 4.18 3.46
#